data_AF-A0A7C5S1M6-F1
#
_entry.id   AF-A0A7C5S1M6-F1
#
_cell.length_a   1.000
_cell.length_b   1.000
_cell.length_c   1.000
_cell.angle_alpha   90.00
_cell.angle_beta   90.00
_cell.angle_gamma   90.00
#
_symmetry.space_group_name_H-M   'P 1'
#
loop_
_entity.id
_entity.type
_entity.pdbx_description
1 polymer ?
#
loop_
_entity_poly.entity_id
_entity_poly.type
_entity_poly.pdbx_seq_one_letter_code
_entity_poly.pdbx_strand_id
1 'polypeptide(L)'
;MAHKKIKINKGLTPVEIIGLGITKEVNAEAFYRIFAKKVSNRVVKKRLLNIADEEAEHREILKGIYLEMTGEKKIAPNKYLLKKPDISRDMKKMTHTEILKKAIRMEEESIKLYQDGYKRAREESVRKILSYLMDFEKGHKETLTQELKLLSKEPDWFDSTGSSEWLGQMFIGP
;
A
#
# COMPACT_ATOMS: atom_id res chain seq x y z
N MET A 1 -5.19 -42.79 8.55
CA MET A 1 -5.54 -41.35 8.54
C MET A 1 -4.84 -40.67 7.37
N ALA A 2 -5.55 -40.43 6.27
CA ALA A 2 -4.95 -39.90 5.04
C ALA A 2 -4.84 -38.37 5.11
N HIS A 3 -3.61 -37.86 5.12
CA HIS A 3 -3.32 -36.44 4.97
C HIS A 3 -3.61 -36.04 3.52
N LYS A 4 -4.75 -35.40 3.27
CA LYS A 4 -5.08 -34.83 1.96
C LYS A 4 -4.23 -33.57 1.77
N LYS A 5 -3.03 -33.75 1.20
CA LYS A 5 -2.21 -32.64 0.68
C LYS A 5 -3.07 -31.89 -0.34
N ILE A 6 -3.54 -30.69 0.03
CA ILE A 6 -4.21 -29.79 -0.90
C ILE A 6 -3.15 -29.34 -1.91
N LYS A 7 -3.17 -29.94 -3.09
CA LYS A 7 -2.44 -29.42 -4.25
C LYS A 7 -3.11 -28.09 -4.65
N ILE A 8 -2.58 -26.97 -4.17
CA ILE A 8 -2.92 -25.65 -4.70
C ILE A 8 -2.16 -25.52 -6.03
N ASN A 9 -2.78 -26.00 -7.10
CA ASN A 9 -2.30 -25.80 -8.45
C ASN A 9 -3.38 -25.02 -9.22
N LYS A 10 -3.35 -23.69 -9.08
CA LYS A 10 -3.90 -22.65 -9.97
C LYS A 10 -3.64 -21.29 -9.33
N GLY A 11 -2.75 -20.49 -9.92
CA GLY A 11 -2.51 -19.10 -9.48
C GLY A 11 -3.75 -18.23 -9.71
N LEU A 12 -3.80 -17.06 -9.05
CA LEU A 12 -4.90 -16.10 -9.15
C LEU A 12 -5.18 -15.73 -10.62
N THR A 13 -6.46 -15.60 -10.97
CA THR A 13 -6.92 -15.05 -12.24
C THR A 13 -6.68 -13.53 -12.30
N PRO A 14 -6.63 -12.92 -13.50
CA PRO A 14 -6.53 -11.46 -13.63
C PRO A 14 -7.61 -10.71 -12.83
N VAL A 15 -8.87 -11.15 -12.90
CA VAL A 15 -9.99 -10.54 -12.15
C VAL A 15 -9.79 -10.67 -10.63
N GLU A 16 -9.31 -11.82 -10.14
CA GLU A 16 -9.01 -11.99 -8.71
C GLU A 16 -7.86 -11.09 -8.25
N ILE A 17 -6.85 -10.87 -9.10
CA ILE A 17 -5.73 -9.96 -8.82
C ILE A 17 -6.22 -8.52 -8.70
N ILE A 18 -7.06 -8.06 -9.64
CA ILE A 18 -7.64 -6.71 -9.57
C ILE A 18 -8.52 -6.56 -8.32
N GLY A 19 -9.38 -7.53 -8.02
CA GLY A 19 -10.23 -7.50 -6.81
C GLY A 19 -9.41 -7.49 -5.51
N LEU A 20 -8.29 -8.21 -5.47
CA LEU A 20 -7.34 -8.15 -4.36
C LEU A 20 -6.64 -6.79 -4.28
N GLY A 21 -6.23 -6.22 -5.41
CA GLY A 21 -5.64 -4.89 -5.50
C GLY A 21 -6.54 -3.84 -4.85
N ILE A 22 -7.82 -3.79 -5.26
CA ILE A 22 -8.81 -2.86 -4.68
C ILE A 22 -8.89 -2.99 -3.16
N THR A 23 -8.80 -4.21 -2.65
CA THR A 23 -8.84 -4.46 -1.19
C THR A 23 -7.57 -4.01 -0.50
N LYS A 24 -6.41 -4.19 -1.13
CA LYS A 24 -5.14 -3.66 -0.63
C LYS A 24 -5.17 -2.14 -0.59
N GLU A 25 -5.64 -1.48 -1.65
CA GLU A 25 -5.76 -0.01 -1.71
C GLU A 25 -6.67 0.55 -0.62
N VAL A 26 -7.85 -0.05 -0.41
CA VAL A 26 -8.76 0.36 0.68
C VAL A 26 -8.09 0.23 2.06
N ASN A 27 -7.31 -0.84 2.26
CA ASN A 27 -6.63 -1.07 3.52
C ASN A 27 -5.42 -0.15 3.69
N ALA A 28 -4.68 0.14 2.62
CA ALA A 28 -3.53 1.04 2.60
C ALA A 28 -3.96 2.48 2.88
N GLU A 29 -4.99 2.99 2.20
CA GLU A 29 -5.58 4.31 2.50
C GLU A 29 -5.94 4.41 4.00
N ALA A 30 -6.73 3.46 4.50
CA ALA A 30 -7.16 3.48 5.90
C ALA A 30 -5.97 3.43 6.86
N PHE A 31 -4.97 2.62 6.55
CA PHE A 31 -3.73 2.51 7.31
C PHE A 31 -2.98 3.85 7.37
N TYR A 32 -2.74 4.48 6.23
CA TYR A 32 -2.00 5.74 6.16
C TYR A 32 -2.77 6.90 6.82
N ARG A 33 -4.09 6.98 6.66
CA ARG A 33 -4.91 7.98 7.36
C ARG A 33 -4.88 7.80 8.88
N ILE A 34 -4.84 6.57 9.38
CA ILE A 34 -4.71 6.29 10.83
C ILE A 34 -3.29 6.61 11.30
N PHE A 35 -2.28 6.25 10.52
CA PHE A 35 -0.89 6.52 10.88
C PHE A 35 -0.63 8.02 10.96
N ALA A 36 -1.10 8.79 9.98
CA ALA A 36 -0.99 10.25 9.98
C ALA A 36 -1.56 10.90 11.24
N LYS A 37 -2.60 10.32 11.87
CA LYS A 37 -3.17 10.82 13.13
C LYS A 37 -2.29 10.58 14.35
N LYS A 38 -1.38 9.59 14.32
CA LYS A 38 -0.43 9.31 15.40
C LYS A 38 0.82 10.18 15.35
N VAL A 39 1.09 10.82 14.23
CA VAL A 39 2.30 11.60 14.00
C VAL A 39 2.08 13.07 14.36
N SER A 40 3.00 13.67 15.11
CA SER A 40 3.00 15.10 15.43
C SER A 40 3.65 15.93 14.33
N ASN A 41 4.73 15.41 13.75
CA ASN A 41 5.50 16.09 12.71
C ASN A 41 4.65 16.39 11.47
N ARG A 42 4.54 17.68 11.13
CA ARG A 42 3.68 18.16 10.04
C ARG A 42 4.15 17.69 8.66
N VAL A 43 5.46 17.57 8.45
CA VAL A 43 6.05 17.12 7.19
C VAL A 43 5.72 15.65 6.96
N VAL A 44 5.98 14.81 7.96
CA VAL A 44 5.68 13.37 7.92
C VAL A 44 4.17 13.15 7.79
N LYS A 45 3.36 13.86 8.57
CA LYS A 45 1.89 13.80 8.46
C LYS A 45 1.41 14.12 7.05
N LYS A 46 1.94 15.18 6.42
CA LYS A 46 1.59 15.54 5.05
C LYS A 46 1.99 14.43 4.05
N ARG A 47 3.20 13.88 4.16
CA ARG A 47 3.64 12.77 3.31
C ARG A 47 2.72 11.55 3.43
N LEU A 48 2.37 11.14 4.66
CA LEU A 48 1.46 10.02 4.88
C LEU A 48 0.05 10.29 4.33
N LEU A 49 -0.45 11.52 4.42
CA LEU A 49 -1.74 11.88 3.84
C LEU A 49 -1.71 11.88 2.31
N ASN A 50 -0.62 12.35 1.71
CA ASN A 50 -0.44 12.27 0.25
C ASN A 50 -0.48 10.82 -0.23
N ILE A 51 0.28 9.92 0.40
CA ILE A 51 0.24 8.49 0.06
C ILE A 51 -1.19 7.96 0.20
N ALA A 52 -1.89 8.30 1.30
CA ALA A 52 -3.27 7.85 1.49
C ALA A 52 -4.25 8.33 0.40
N ASP A 53 -4.03 9.53 -0.13
CA ASP A 53 -4.85 10.09 -1.21
C ASP A 53 -4.49 9.41 -2.55
N GLU A 54 -3.20 9.10 -2.80
CA GLU A 54 -2.75 8.30 -3.95
C GLU A 54 -3.36 6.89 -3.93
N GLU A 55 -3.40 6.19 -2.79
CA GLU A 55 -4.07 4.87 -2.68
C GLU A 55 -5.58 4.96 -2.97
N ALA A 56 -6.21 6.08 -2.61
CA ALA A 56 -7.62 6.30 -2.91
C ALA A 56 -7.85 6.44 -4.43
N GLU A 57 -6.91 7.06 -5.15
CA GLU A 57 -6.93 7.16 -6.62
C GLU A 57 -6.64 5.80 -7.27
N HIS A 58 -5.64 5.06 -6.79
CA HIS A 58 -5.32 3.69 -7.23
C HIS A 58 -6.54 2.77 -7.13
N ARG A 59 -7.27 2.86 -6.01
CA ARG A 59 -8.53 2.12 -5.81
C ARG A 59 -9.54 2.41 -6.92
N GLU A 60 -9.75 3.67 -7.29
CA GLU A 60 -10.72 4.03 -8.32
C GLU A 60 -10.28 3.56 -9.71
N ILE A 61 -8.99 3.64 -10.01
CA ILE A 61 -8.40 3.06 -11.24
C ILE A 61 -8.71 1.57 -11.33
N LEU A 62 -8.43 0.82 -10.26
CA LEU A 62 -8.65 -0.63 -10.22
C LEU A 62 -10.14 -1.01 -10.29
N LYS A 63 -11.03 -0.22 -9.68
CA LYS A 63 -12.48 -0.40 -9.84
C LYS A 63 -12.93 -0.20 -11.29
N GLY A 64 -12.34 0.77 -12.00
CA GLY A 64 -12.56 0.98 -13.43
C GLY A 64 -12.18 -0.26 -14.24
N ILE A 65 -10.97 -0.78 -14.03
CA ILE A 65 -10.50 -2.01 -14.69
C ILE A 65 -11.41 -3.19 -14.36
N TYR A 66 -11.81 -3.35 -13.10
CA TYR A 66 -12.70 -4.43 -12.68
C TYR A 66 -14.04 -4.38 -13.42
N LEU A 67 -14.62 -3.18 -13.53
CA LEU A 67 -15.87 -2.97 -14.25
C LEU A 67 -15.72 -3.29 -15.74
N GLU A 68 -14.62 -2.88 -16.38
CA GLU A 68 -14.36 -3.21 -17.79
C GLU A 68 -14.21 -4.71 -18.02
N MET A 69 -13.53 -5.42 -17.10
CA MET A 69 -13.28 -6.85 -17.23
C MET A 69 -14.50 -7.73 -16.93
N THR A 70 -15.39 -7.28 -16.05
CA THR A 70 -16.49 -8.11 -15.51
C THR A 70 -17.88 -7.63 -15.89
N GLY A 71 -18.03 -6.35 -16.24
CA GLY A 71 -19.33 -5.69 -16.36
C GLY A 71 -20.01 -5.41 -15.01
N GLU A 72 -19.36 -5.75 -13.88
CA GLU A 72 -19.94 -5.61 -12.54
C GLU A 72 -19.30 -4.46 -11.75
N LYS A 73 -20.14 -3.64 -11.11
CA LYS A 73 -19.67 -2.61 -10.16
C LYS A 73 -19.37 -3.16 -8.76
N LYS A 74 -19.98 -4.30 -8.42
CA LYS A 74 -19.80 -4.96 -7.13
C LYS A 74 -18.65 -5.93 -7.25
N ILE A 75 -17.66 -5.78 -6.38
CA ILE A 75 -16.55 -6.73 -6.29
C ILE A 75 -17.11 -7.97 -5.61
N ALA A 76 -17.09 -9.10 -6.32
CA ALA A 76 -17.51 -10.37 -5.75
C ALA A 76 -16.71 -10.65 -4.44
N PRO A 77 -17.33 -11.25 -3.41
CA PRO A 77 -16.63 -11.60 -2.19
C PRO A 77 -15.51 -12.59 -2.53
N ASN A 78 -14.28 -12.10 -2.65
CA ASN A 78 -13.14 -12.96 -2.86
C ASN A 78 -12.84 -13.68 -1.53
N LYS A 79 -12.67 -15.00 -1.56
CA LYS A 79 -12.27 -15.81 -0.39
C LYS A 79 -10.92 -15.39 0.21
N TYR A 80 -10.13 -14.65 -0.57
CA TYR A 80 -8.87 -14.02 -0.17
C TYR A 80 -9.04 -12.55 0.28
N LEU A 81 -10.27 -12.00 0.28
CA LEU A 81 -10.54 -10.71 0.93
C LEU A 81 -10.16 -10.86 2.39
N LEU A 82 -9.04 -10.22 2.76
CA LEU A 82 -8.57 -10.17 4.12
C LEU A 82 -9.71 -9.59 4.98
N LYS A 83 -10.02 -10.25 6.10
CA LYS A 83 -10.83 -9.62 7.15
C LYS A 83 -10.20 -8.25 7.42
N LYS A 84 -11.00 -7.18 7.36
CA LYS A 84 -10.55 -5.84 7.76
C LYS A 84 -9.95 -5.97 9.16
N PRO A 85 -8.62 -5.88 9.33
CA PRO A 85 -8.03 -5.85 10.65
C PRO A 85 -8.58 -4.62 11.37
N ASP A 86 -8.68 -4.65 12.69
CA ASP A 86 -8.86 -3.41 13.44
C ASP A 86 -7.52 -2.67 13.44
N ILE A 87 -7.23 -2.01 12.31
CA ILE A 87 -5.96 -1.33 12.02
C ILE A 87 -5.65 -0.31 13.13
N SER A 88 -6.68 0.38 13.64
CA SER A 88 -6.56 1.35 14.73
C SER A 88 -6.08 0.68 16.03
N ARG A 89 -6.72 -0.41 16.44
CA ARG A 89 -6.35 -1.11 17.68
C ARG A 89 -4.95 -1.70 17.61
N ASP A 90 -4.60 -2.30 16.47
CA ASP A 90 -3.28 -2.89 16.28
C ASP A 90 -2.18 -1.81 16.32
N MET A 91 -2.42 -0.69 15.63
CA MET A 91 -1.45 0.42 15.54
C MET A 91 -1.29 1.21 16.85
N LYS A 92 -2.28 1.19 17.75
CA LYS A 92 -2.15 1.82 19.08
C LYS A 92 -0.98 1.26 19.89
N LYS A 93 -0.67 -0.03 19.72
CA LYS A 93 0.38 -0.75 20.49
C LYS A 93 1.76 -0.73 19.82
N MET A 94 1.85 -0.20 18.61
CA MET A 94 3.07 -0.21 17.81
C MET A 94 3.82 1.12 17.91
N THR A 95 5.15 1.03 17.92
CA THR A 95 6.08 2.15 17.74
C THR A 95 6.06 2.67 16.30
N HIS A 96 6.51 3.91 16.06
CA HIS A 96 6.64 4.46 14.71
C HIS A 96 7.49 3.58 13.77
N THR A 97 8.58 3.02 14.29
CA THR A 97 9.45 2.07 13.58
C THR A 97 8.71 0.81 13.13
N GLU A 98 7.90 0.21 14.02
CA GLU A 98 7.13 -0.99 13.67
C GLU A 98 6.04 -0.69 12.64
N ILE A 99 5.41 0.49 12.74
CA ILE A 99 4.38 0.93 11.78
C ILE A 99 4.99 1.16 10.41
N LEU A 100 6.14 1.84 10.32
CA LEU A 100 6.87 2.03 9.05
C LEU A 100 7.32 0.71 8.43
N LYS A 101 7.88 -0.21 9.22
CA LYS A 101 8.25 -1.56 8.72
C LYS A 101 7.04 -2.33 8.19
N LYS A 102 5.86 -2.14 8.80
CA LYS A 102 4.61 -2.72 8.30
C LYS A 102 4.16 -2.05 7.01
N ALA A 103 4.22 -0.72 6.92
CA ALA A 103 3.90 0.05 5.72
C ALA A 103 4.75 -0.42 4.52
N ILE A 104 6.08 -0.50 4.70
CA ILE A 104 7.01 -0.98 3.66
C ILE A 104 6.63 -2.38 3.16
N ARG A 105 6.27 -3.30 4.07
CA ARG A 105 5.80 -4.64 3.67
C ARG A 105 4.48 -4.61 2.90
N MET A 106 3.56 -3.71 3.27
CA MET A 106 2.32 -3.54 2.53
C MET A 106 2.60 -3.11 1.09
N GLU A 107 3.52 -2.17 0.88
CA GLU A 107 3.95 -1.75 -0.46
C GLU A 107 4.63 -2.88 -1.24
N GLU A 108 5.53 -3.63 -0.61
CA GLU A 108 6.17 -4.79 -1.25
C GLU A 108 5.16 -5.86 -1.70
N GLU A 109 4.13 -6.10 -0.90
CA GLU A 109 3.04 -7.00 -1.26
C GLU A 109 2.19 -6.45 -2.42
N SER A 110 1.92 -5.14 -2.47
CA SER A 110 1.19 -4.49 -3.57
C SER A 110 1.99 -4.57 -4.87
N ILE A 111 3.28 -4.22 -4.83
CA ILE A 111 4.21 -4.35 -5.97
C ILE A 111 4.20 -5.78 -6.52
N LYS A 112 4.32 -6.78 -5.63
CA LYS A 112 4.33 -8.18 -6.03
C LYS A 112 3.00 -8.60 -6.65
N LEU A 113 1.88 -8.18 -6.07
CA LEU A 113 0.55 -8.47 -6.60
C LEU A 113 0.38 -7.90 -8.01
N TYR A 114 0.75 -6.63 -8.22
CA TYR A 114 0.66 -6.00 -9.53
C TYR A 114 1.64 -6.57 -10.54
N GLN A 115 2.83 -6.98 -10.11
CA GLN A 115 3.78 -7.69 -10.96
C GLN A 115 3.23 -9.05 -11.42
N ASP A 116 2.59 -9.79 -10.52
CA ASP A 116 1.94 -11.05 -10.86
C ASP A 116 0.73 -10.84 -11.78
N GLY A 117 -0.03 -9.76 -11.59
CA GLY A 117 -1.10 -9.32 -12.49
C GLY A 117 -0.57 -9.00 -13.88
N TYR A 118 0.49 -8.21 -13.96
CA TYR A 118 1.13 -7.80 -15.21
C TYR A 118 1.56 -9.01 -16.03
N LYS A 119 2.20 -10.00 -15.41
CA LYS A 119 2.65 -11.23 -16.08
C LYS A 119 1.50 -12.10 -16.61
N ARG A 120 0.29 -11.93 -16.09
CA ARG A 120 -0.89 -12.76 -16.40
C ARG A 120 -1.92 -12.05 -17.28
N ALA A 121 -1.88 -10.72 -17.35
CA ALA A 121 -2.79 -9.91 -18.14
C ALA A 121 -2.53 -10.12 -19.64
N ARG A 122 -3.61 -10.38 -20.39
CA ARG A 122 -3.53 -10.59 -21.85
C ARG A 122 -3.56 -9.24 -22.57
N GLU A 123 -4.44 -8.36 -22.10
CA GLU A 123 -4.66 -7.04 -22.64
C GLU A 123 -3.47 -6.12 -22.33
N GLU A 124 -2.93 -5.46 -23.36
CA GLU A 124 -1.83 -4.51 -23.21
C GLU A 124 -2.23 -3.30 -22.36
N SER A 125 -3.49 -2.84 -22.47
CA SER A 125 -4.03 -1.75 -21.65
C SER A 125 -3.97 -2.08 -20.15
N VAL A 126 -4.36 -3.29 -19.77
CA VAL A 126 -4.30 -3.77 -18.38
C VAL A 126 -2.85 -3.89 -17.91
N ARG A 127 -1.94 -4.39 -18.75
CA ARG A 127 -0.50 -4.42 -18.44
C ARG A 127 0.08 -3.03 -18.18
N LYS A 128 -0.26 -2.04 -19.00
CA LYS A 128 0.20 -0.65 -18.80
C LYS A 128 -0.26 -0.07 -17.47
N ILE A 129 -1.53 -0.27 -17.11
CA ILE A 129 -2.07 0.24 -15.84
C ILE A 129 -1.43 -0.47 -14.64
N LEU A 130 -1.26 -1.79 -14.70
CA LEU A 130 -0.58 -2.53 -13.63
C LEU A 130 0.89 -2.12 -13.49
N SER A 131 1.56 -1.79 -14.60
CA SER A 131 2.93 -1.24 -14.55
C SER A 131 2.96 0.13 -13.90
N TYR A 132 2.00 1.00 -14.25
CA TYR A 132 1.85 2.31 -13.64
C TYR A 132 1.68 2.19 -12.12
N LEU A 133 0.74 1.35 -11.65
CA LEU A 133 0.53 1.13 -10.22
C LEU A 133 1.79 0.59 -9.52
N MET A 134 2.48 -0.39 -10.12
CA MET A 134 3.75 -0.88 -9.56
C MET A 134 4.80 0.22 -9.34
N ASP A 135 4.86 1.21 -10.22
CA ASP A 135 5.85 2.27 -10.12
C ASP A 135 5.50 3.29 -9.03
N PHE A 136 4.21 3.56 -8.80
CA PHE A 136 3.75 4.31 -7.64
C PHE A 136 4.10 3.61 -6.33
N GLU A 137 3.80 2.31 -6.20
CA GLU A 137 4.09 1.59 -4.95
C GLU A 137 5.60 1.49 -4.65
N LYS A 138 6.44 1.44 -5.69
CA LYS A 138 7.90 1.56 -5.51
C LYS A 138 8.28 2.94 -4.95
N GLY A 139 7.65 4.00 -5.43
CA GLY A 139 7.83 5.37 -4.92
C GLY A 139 7.38 5.52 -3.46
N HIS A 140 6.21 4.96 -3.11
CA HIS A 140 5.74 4.89 -1.72
C HIS A 140 6.73 4.14 -0.84
N LYS A 141 7.16 2.94 -1.26
CA LYS A 141 8.15 2.13 -0.56
C LYS A 141 9.45 2.89 -0.31
N GLU A 142 9.98 3.56 -1.33
CA GLU A 142 11.23 4.33 -1.22
C GLU A 142 11.06 5.47 -0.21
N THR A 143 9.98 6.22 -0.30
CA THR A 143 9.64 7.31 0.64
C THR A 143 9.59 6.79 2.09
N LEU A 144 8.89 5.69 2.33
CA LEU A 144 8.76 5.07 3.67
C LEU A 144 10.09 4.51 4.18
N THR A 145 10.92 3.99 3.28
CA THR A 145 12.27 3.51 3.61
C THR A 145 13.18 4.66 4.03
N GLN A 146 13.07 5.82 3.37
CA GLN A 146 13.80 7.03 3.76
C GLN A 146 13.33 7.55 5.12
N GLU A 147 12.01 7.59 5.38
CA GLU A 147 11.47 7.94 6.69
C GLU A 147 11.97 6.99 7.80
N LEU A 148 12.03 5.69 7.52
CA LEU A 148 12.56 4.70 8.48
C LEU A 148 14.05 4.93 8.78
N LYS A 149 14.84 5.25 7.75
CA LYS A 149 16.27 5.61 7.92
C LYS A 149 16.41 6.88 8.75
N LEU A 150 15.60 7.90 8.50
CA LEU A 150 15.64 9.15 9.26
C LEU A 150 15.23 8.92 10.72
N LEU A 151 14.13 8.20 10.97
CA LEU A 151 13.69 7.86 12.32
C LEU A 151 14.74 7.06 13.10
N SER A 152 15.54 6.25 12.43
CA SER A 152 16.64 5.52 13.08
C SER A 152 17.80 6.41 13.54
N LYS A 153 17.98 7.57 12.88
CA LYS A 153 19.01 8.57 13.22
C LYS A 153 18.48 9.61 14.21
N GLU A 154 17.21 9.97 14.06
CA GLU A 154 16.49 10.98 14.81
C GLU A 154 15.23 10.35 15.43
N PRO A 155 15.32 9.69 16.60
CA PRO A 155 14.21 8.93 17.20
C PRO A 155 12.95 9.75 17.47
N ASP A 156 13.10 11.05 17.72
CA ASP A 156 12.00 11.98 17.99
C ASP A 156 11.43 12.63 16.72
N TRP A 157 11.94 12.28 15.53
CA TRP A 157 11.56 12.92 14.27
C TRP A 157 10.04 12.97 14.05
N PHE A 158 9.35 11.86 14.31
CA PHE A 158 7.90 11.73 14.12
C PHE A 158 7.08 12.47 15.20
N ASP A 159 7.66 12.69 16.38
CA ASP A 159 7.03 13.33 17.53
C ASP A 159 7.33 14.84 17.61
N SER A 160 8.34 15.31 16.88
CA SER A 160 8.67 16.73 16.74
C SER A 160 7.56 17.54 16.03
N THR A 161 7.57 18.87 16.16
CA THR A 161 6.60 19.74 15.46
C THR A 161 6.85 19.82 13.95
N GLY A 162 8.06 19.46 13.49
CA GLY A 162 8.53 19.61 12.10
C GLY A 162 8.71 21.09 11.72
N SER A 163 9.92 21.63 11.87
CA SER A 163 10.25 22.99 11.40
C SER A 163 10.58 23.00 9.90
N SER A 164 10.37 24.15 9.25
CA SER A 164 10.69 24.37 7.83
C SER A 164 12.19 24.28 7.51
N GLU A 165 13.08 24.36 8.51
CA GLU A 165 14.53 24.19 8.32
C GLU A 165 14.92 22.77 7.86
N TRP A 166 14.18 21.75 8.29
CA TRP A 166 14.40 20.37 7.84
C TRP A 166 14.02 20.12 6.38
N LEU A 167 13.11 20.92 5.81
CA LEU A 167 12.82 20.88 4.38
C LEU A 167 14.02 21.35 3.55
N GLY A 168 14.82 22.29 4.07
CA GLY A 168 16.04 22.75 3.41
C GLY A 168 17.14 21.70 3.35
N GLN A 169 17.28 20.86 4.38
CA GLN A 169 18.37 19.87 4.47
C GLN A 169 18.07 18.54 3.77
N MET A 170 16.81 18.16 3.54
CA MET A 170 16.46 16.93 2.79
C MET A 170 16.55 17.06 1.26
N PHE A 171 16.51 18.29 0.72
CA PHE A 171 16.62 18.54 -0.74
C PHE A 171 18.03 18.94 -1.19
N ILE A 172 18.98 19.08 -0.25
CA ILE A 172 20.40 19.25 -0.57
C ILE A 172 21.06 17.88 -0.39
N GLY A 173 20.92 17.02 -1.40
CA GLY A 173 21.92 15.99 -1.66
C GLY A 173 23.15 16.63 -2.35
N PRO A 174 24.34 16.02 -2.30
CA PRO A 174 25.50 16.47 -3.06
C PRO A 174 25.22 16.54 -4.57
#